data_AF-A0A9E7YU95-F1
#
_entry.id   AF-A0A9E7YU95-F1
#
_cell.length_a   1.000
_cell.length_b   1.000
_cell.length_c   1.000
_cell.angle_alpha   90.00
_cell.angle_beta   90.00
_cell.angle_gamma   90.00
#
_symmetry.space_group_name_H-M   'P 1'
#
loop_
_entity.id
_entity.type
_entity.pdbx_description
1 polymer ?
#
loop_
_entity_poly.entity_id
_entity_poly.type
_entity_poly.pdbx_seq_one_letter_code
_entity_poly.pdbx_strand_id
1 'polypeptide(L)'
;MVGGGEHQRQADFVEHARQFAVRVSADAPRNLRHTFGTLAIKAGTDISVVARQLGHSDIQTTARYYLKPDLSVLKDMQKAWQKLILTC
;
A
#
# COMPACT_ATOMS: atom_id res chain seq x y z
N MET A 1 -25.97 -41.36 21.03
CA MET A 1 -25.85 -40.76 19.68
C MET A 1 -25.53 -39.27 19.86
N VAL A 2 -24.27 -38.91 20.08
CA VAL A 2 -23.83 -37.49 20.20
C VAL A 2 -22.56 -37.39 19.36
N GLY A 3 -22.72 -37.09 18.06
CA GLY A 3 -21.60 -36.99 17.11
C GLY A 3 -21.85 -36.06 15.92
N GLY A 4 -23.00 -35.36 15.88
CA GLY A 4 -23.36 -34.49 14.75
C GLY A 4 -22.88 -33.04 14.87
N GLY A 5 -22.64 -32.54 16.08
CA GLY A 5 -22.35 -31.12 16.31
C GLY A 5 -20.92 -30.69 15.97
N GLU A 6 -19.94 -31.59 16.07
CA GLU A 6 -18.55 -31.28 15.72
C GLU A 6 -18.37 -31.22 14.20
N HIS A 7 -18.98 -32.17 13.49
CA HIS A 7 -18.97 -32.24 12.03
C HIS A 7 -19.65 -31.02 11.39
N GLN A 8 -20.74 -30.52 12.00
CA GLN A 8 -21.44 -29.32 11.52
C GLN A 8 -20.60 -28.05 11.76
N ARG A 9 -20.00 -27.87 12.95
CA ARG A 9 -19.12 -26.72 13.23
C ARG A 9 -17.92 -26.66 12.29
N GLN A 10 -17.40 -27.81 11.89
CA GLN A 10 -16.26 -27.89 10.99
C GLN A 10 -16.65 -27.55 9.54
N ALA A 11 -17.85 -27.95 9.10
CA ALA A 11 -18.41 -27.53 7.81
C ALA A 11 -18.71 -26.03 7.77
N ASP A 12 -19.28 -25.47 8.84
CA ASP A 12 -19.59 -24.05 8.95
C ASP A 12 -18.32 -23.18 8.94
N PHE A 13 -17.22 -23.67 9.55
CA PHE A 13 -15.92 -23.01 9.50
C PHE A 13 -15.34 -22.99 8.08
N VAL A 14 -15.40 -24.11 7.37
CA VAL A 14 -14.90 -24.20 5.98
C VAL A 14 -15.70 -23.29 5.05
N GLU A 15 -17.02 -23.20 5.23
CA GLU A 15 -17.88 -22.33 4.43
C GLU A 15 -17.63 -20.84 4.73
N HIS A 16 -17.48 -20.46 6.01
CA HIS A 16 -17.09 -19.09 6.37
C HIS A 16 -15.69 -18.72 5.88
N ALA A 17 -14.73 -19.65 5.95
CA ALA A 17 -13.38 -19.46 5.43
C ALA A 17 -13.39 -19.28 3.90
N ARG A 18 -14.23 -20.04 3.18
CA ARG A 18 -14.46 -19.86 1.74
C ARG A 18 -15.11 -18.51 1.43
N GLN A 19 -16.13 -18.10 2.16
CA GLN A 19 -16.80 -16.81 1.97
C GLN A 19 -15.86 -15.62 2.27
N PHE A 20 -14.99 -15.76 3.28
CA PHE A 20 -13.94 -14.78 3.57
C PHE A 20 -12.89 -14.75 2.45
N ALA A 21 -12.42 -15.91 1.99
CA ALA A 21 -11.49 -16.02 0.88
C ALA A 21 -12.06 -15.49 -0.45
N VAL A 22 -13.38 -15.56 -0.67
CA VAL A 22 -14.06 -14.95 -1.83
C VAL A 22 -14.15 -13.42 -1.70
N ARG A 23 -14.31 -12.89 -0.48
CA ARG A 23 -14.28 -11.43 -0.22
C ARG A 23 -12.87 -10.84 -0.36
N VAL A 24 -11.85 -11.61 -0.02
CA VAL A 24 -10.45 -11.29 -0.28
C VAL A 24 -10.18 -11.64 -1.75
N SER A 25 -10.47 -10.71 -2.67
CA SER A 25 -10.17 -10.90 -4.10
C SER A 25 -8.72 -11.39 -4.28
N ALA A 26 -8.43 -12.16 -5.32
CA ALA A 26 -7.06 -12.63 -5.61
C ALA A 26 -6.03 -11.48 -5.74
N ASP A 27 -6.52 -10.25 -5.93
CA ASP A 27 -5.74 -9.02 -5.94
C ASP A 27 -5.50 -8.38 -4.56
N ALA A 28 -6.07 -8.92 -3.47
CA ALA A 28 -5.92 -8.38 -2.13
C ALA A 28 -4.47 -8.29 -1.65
N PRO A 29 -3.57 -9.28 -1.92
CA PRO A 29 -2.15 -9.13 -1.62
C PRO A 29 -1.50 -7.98 -2.41
N ARG A 30 -1.95 -7.74 -3.64
CA ARG A 30 -1.48 -6.63 -4.49
C ARG A 30 -1.99 -5.29 -3.96
N ASN A 31 -3.26 -5.23 -3.56
CA ASN A 31 -3.89 -4.04 -3.00
C ASN A 31 -3.25 -3.63 -1.67
N LEU A 32 -2.94 -4.59 -0.79
CA LEU A 32 -2.22 -4.33 0.46
C LEU A 32 -0.80 -3.79 0.21
N ARG A 33 -0.08 -4.34 -0.76
CA ARG A 33 1.23 -3.82 -1.19
C ARG A 33 1.12 -2.38 -1.71
N HIS A 34 0.06 -2.06 -2.46
CA HIS A 34 -0.20 -0.70 -2.93
C HIS A 34 -0.59 0.27 -1.82
N THR A 35 -1.43 -0.15 -0.88
CA THR A 35 -1.79 0.64 0.31
C THR A 35 -0.56 0.93 1.17
N PHE A 36 0.27 -0.08 1.43
CA PHE A 36 1.52 0.08 2.18
C PHE A 36 2.47 1.07 1.49
N GLY A 37 2.74 0.89 0.19
CA GLY A 37 3.63 1.77 -0.57
C GLY A 37 3.16 3.23 -0.57
N THR A 38 1.85 3.44 -0.74
CA THR A 38 1.24 4.78 -0.72
C THR A 38 1.37 5.47 0.64
N LEU A 39 1.12 4.74 1.73
CA LEU A 39 1.20 5.30 3.09
C LEU A 39 2.65 5.60 3.49
N ALA A 40 3.60 4.72 3.16
CA ALA A 40 5.00 4.91 3.49
C ALA A 40 5.59 6.15 2.81
N ILE A 41 5.28 6.39 1.53
CA ILE A 41 5.73 7.60 0.82
C ILE A 41 5.04 8.84 1.36
N LYS A 42 3.74 8.79 1.68
CA LYS A 42 3.04 9.92 2.32
C LYS A 42 3.62 10.29 3.69
N ALA A 43 4.14 9.31 4.42
CA ALA A 43 4.85 9.52 5.68
C ALA A 43 6.27 10.13 5.50
N GLY A 44 6.72 10.36 4.26
CA GLY A 44 8.03 10.91 3.97
C GLY A 44 9.15 9.85 3.92
N THR A 45 8.80 8.56 3.84
CA THR A 45 9.80 7.49 3.71
C THR A 45 10.42 7.53 2.32
N ASP A 46 11.75 7.39 2.26
CA ASP A 46 12.47 7.34 1.00
C ASP A 46 11.99 6.17 0.10
N ILE A 47 11.81 6.46 -1.19
CA ILE A 47 11.23 5.52 -2.14
C ILE A 47 12.10 4.28 -2.37
N SER A 48 13.43 4.37 -2.19
CA SER A 48 14.33 3.22 -2.30
C SER A 48 14.12 2.22 -1.15
N VAL A 49 13.83 2.72 0.05
CA VAL A 49 13.51 1.91 1.23
C VAL A 49 12.17 1.20 1.02
N VAL A 50 11.16 1.93 0.53
CA VAL A 50 9.84 1.34 0.22
C VAL A 50 9.95 0.29 -0.89
N ALA A 51 10.72 0.55 -1.96
CA ALA A 51 10.95 -0.41 -3.04
C ALA A 51 11.60 -1.71 -2.55
N ARG A 52 12.62 -1.60 -1.68
CA ARG A 52 13.30 -2.75 -1.07
C ARG A 52 12.36 -3.54 -0.17
N GLN A 53 11.53 -2.88 0.62
CA GLN A 53 10.54 -3.52 1.49
C GLN A 53 9.44 -4.25 0.70
N LEU A 54 9.07 -3.75 -0.48
CA LEU A 54 8.13 -4.39 -1.40
C LEU A 54 8.75 -5.54 -2.20
N GLY A 55 10.05 -5.76 -2.10
CA GLY A 55 10.79 -6.77 -2.86
C GLY A 55 10.99 -6.41 -4.33
N HIS A 56 10.93 -5.13 -4.67
CA HIS A 56 11.19 -4.67 -6.04
C HIS A 56 12.71 -4.52 -6.24
N SER A 57 13.25 -5.23 -7.23
CA SER A 57 14.66 -5.11 -7.65
C SER A 57 14.93 -3.79 -8.37
N ASP A 58 13.88 -3.17 -8.91
CA ASP A 58 13.93 -1.90 -9.65
C ASP A 58 13.03 -0.85 -9.02
N ILE A 59 13.65 0.28 -8.64
CA ILE A 59 12.97 1.44 -8.06
C ILE A 59 11.98 2.08 -9.03
N GLN A 60 12.20 1.96 -10.35
CA GLN A 60 11.32 2.52 -11.38
C GLN A 60 9.92 1.92 -11.32
N THR A 61 9.82 0.64 -10.96
CA THR A 61 8.52 -0.03 -10.75
C THR A 61 7.74 0.65 -9.64
N THR A 62 8.38 0.97 -8.52
CA THR A 62 7.77 1.71 -7.40
C THR A 62 7.48 3.17 -7.77
N ALA A 63 8.42 3.85 -8.43
CA ALA A 63 8.29 5.24 -8.83
C ALA A 63 7.08 5.47 -9.75
N ARG A 64 6.83 4.57 -10.71
CA ARG A 64 5.67 4.65 -11.62
C ARG A 64 4.32 4.65 -10.89
N TYR A 65 4.20 3.88 -9.81
CA TYR A 65 2.92 3.75 -9.11
C TYR A 65 2.68 4.84 -8.06
N TYR A 66 3.73 5.34 -7.42
CA TYR A 66 3.58 6.18 -6.23
C TYR A 66 4.17 7.59 -6.36
N LEU A 67 5.08 7.82 -7.31
CA LEU A 67 5.61 9.15 -7.57
C LEU A 67 4.72 9.83 -8.62
N LYS A 68 3.77 10.65 -8.18
CA LYS A 68 3.07 11.57 -9.07
C LYS A 68 3.80 12.92 -9.03
N PRO A 69 4.39 13.39 -10.14
CA PRO A 69 4.98 14.71 -10.18
C PRO A 69 3.87 15.75 -10.02
N ASP A 70 3.76 16.29 -8.81
CA ASP A 70 2.85 17.39 -8.52
C ASP A 70 3.57 18.72 -8.76
N LEU A 71 3.21 19.37 -9.87
CA LEU A 71 3.78 20.65 -10.27
C LEU A 71 3.45 21.78 -9.28
N SER A 72 2.45 21.60 -8.41
CA SER A 72 2.14 22.58 -7.35
C SER A 72 3.24 22.62 -6.30
N VAL A 73 3.77 21.46 -5.90
CA VAL A 73 4.87 21.34 -4.92
C VAL A 73 6.14 22.01 -5.45
N LEU A 74 6.43 21.85 -6.74
CA LEU A 74 7.55 22.54 -7.40
C LEU A 74 7.40 24.06 -7.35
N LYS A 75 6.21 24.59 -7.64
CA LYS A 75 5.92 26.03 -7.57
C LYS A 75 6.05 26.57 -6.16
N ASP A 76 5.58 25.83 -5.16
CA ASP A 76 5.66 26.26 -3.76
C ASP A 76 7.10 26.24 -3.25
N MET A 77 7.87 25.22 -3.63
CA MET A 77 9.30 25.16 -3.35
C MET A 77 10.06 26.33 -4.00
N GLN A 78 9.77 26.65 -5.26
CA GLN A 78 10.35 27.81 -5.95
C GLN A 78 10.03 29.13 -5.25
N LYS A 79 8.78 29.33 -4.81
CA LYS A 79 8.38 30.54 -4.05
C LYS A 79 9.09 30.63 -2.71
N ALA A 80 9.19 29.51 -1.98
CA ALA A 80 9.88 29.47 -0.69
C ALA A 80 11.36 29.84 -0.85
N TRP A 81 12.01 29.30 -1.89
CA TRP A 81 13.41 29.58 -2.20
C TRP A 81 13.63 31.02 -2.65
N GLN A 82 12.77 31.56 -3.52
CA GLN A 82 12.81 32.99 -3.91
C GLN A 82 12.69 33.91 -2.69
N LYS A 83 11.77 33.61 -1.77
CA LYS A 83 11.66 34.36 -0.51
C LYS A 83 12.98 34.30 0.25
N LEU A 84 13.56 33.13 0.42
CA LEU A 84 14.77 32.97 1.22
C LEU A 84 15.95 33.77 0.66
N ILE A 85 16.09 33.86 -0.67
CA ILE A 85 17.16 34.62 -1.33
C ILE A 85 16.91 36.12 -1.32
N LEU A 86 15.67 36.57 -1.50
CA LEU A 86 15.32 37.99 -1.59
C LEU A 86 15.14 38.68 -0.24
N THR A 87 15.16 37.92 0.86
CA THR A 87 15.06 38.46 2.23
C THR A 87 16.40 38.47 2.97
N CYS A 88 17.50 38.13 2.30
CA CYS A 88 18.88 38.37 2.73
C CYS A 88 19.38 39.70 2.15
#